data_AF-A0A9P3GSU5-F1
#
_entry.id   AF-A0A9P3GSU5-F1
#
_cell.length_a   1.000
_cell.length_b   1.000
_cell.length_c   1.000
_cell.angle_alpha   90.00
_cell.angle_beta   90.00
_cell.angle_gamma   90.00
#
_symmetry.space_group_name_H-M   'P 1'
#
loop_
_entity.id
_entity.type
_entity.pdbx_description
1 polymer ?
#
loop_
_entity_poly.entity_id
_entity_poly.type
_entity_poly.pdbx_seq_one_letter_code
_entity_poly.pdbx_strand_id
1 'polypeptide(L)'
;MYVSGTAVSFYGWHQWAPDASQDFGGIGFAPRDRVALTVSASTGAAAITNRSTGRSVRAALSSGAALCAQDAEWFLEDFSAGELVPFADFGTVRFAGARATDAAGARVGPADADTVVIVQEGRVVTGMRLGASSVVVKYIG
;
A
#
# COMPACT_ATOMS: atom_id res chain seq x y z
N MET A 1 -8.22 4.66 2.34
CA MET A 1 -9.50 5.23 2.81
C MET A 1 -9.22 6.67 3.12
N TYR A 2 -10.02 7.59 2.61
CA TYR A 2 -9.92 8.99 2.96
C TYR A 2 -11.24 9.45 3.57
N VAL A 3 -11.16 10.19 4.67
CA VAL A 3 -12.32 10.69 5.42
C VAL A 3 -12.28 12.20 5.40
N SER A 4 -13.33 12.81 4.84
CA SER A 4 -13.52 14.27 4.85
C SER A 4 -14.91 14.58 5.39
N GLY A 5 -14.98 15.10 6.62
CA GLY A 5 -16.23 15.22 7.37
C GLY A 5 -16.87 13.84 7.56
N THR A 6 -18.06 13.63 7.00
CA THR A 6 -18.77 12.33 7.01
C THR A 6 -18.58 11.51 5.74
N ALA A 7 -17.88 12.05 4.73
CA ALA A 7 -17.68 11.37 3.46
C ALA A 7 -16.48 10.42 3.53
N VAL A 8 -16.66 9.20 3.05
CA VAL A 8 -15.61 8.19 2.93
C VAL A 8 -15.36 7.93 1.44
N SER A 9 -14.11 8.02 1.01
CA SER A 9 -13.70 7.72 -0.36
C SER A 9 -12.53 6.73 -0.44
N PHE A 10 -12.46 6.04 -1.58
CA PHE A 10 -11.42 5.09 -1.91
C PHE A 10 -11.01 5.30 -3.37
N TYR A 11 -9.71 5.39 -3.59
CA TYR A 11 -9.11 5.53 -4.90
C TYR A 11 -7.82 4.71 -4.93
N GLY A 12 -7.45 4.27 -6.12
CA GLY A 12 -6.18 3.58 -6.37
C GLY A 12 -5.25 4.57 -7.03
N TRP A 13 -3.98 4.54 -6.64
CA TRP A 13 -2.96 5.43 -7.19
C TRP A 13 -1.66 4.66 -7.43
N HIS A 14 -0.76 5.26 -8.18
CA HIS A 14 0.59 4.77 -8.41
C HIS A 14 1.60 5.91 -8.36
N GLN A 15 2.84 5.58 -8.02
CA GLN A 15 3.92 6.54 -7.95
C GLN A 15 5.26 5.86 -8.25
N TRP A 16 6.14 6.59 -8.93
CA TRP A 16 7.57 6.31 -8.96
C TRP A 16 8.28 7.53 -8.36
N ALA A 17 8.63 7.45 -7.08
CA ALA A 17 9.21 8.59 -6.39
C ALA A 17 10.57 8.99 -7.03
N PRO A 18 10.88 10.30 -7.12
CA PRO A 18 10.20 11.43 -6.49
C PRO A 18 9.07 12.06 -7.31
N ASP A 19 8.66 11.46 -8.43
CA ASP A 19 7.56 12.01 -9.24
C ASP A 19 6.25 12.04 -8.44
N ALA A 20 5.34 12.94 -8.81
CA ALA A 20 4.03 13.04 -8.16
C ALA A 20 3.20 11.75 -8.37
N SER A 21 2.42 11.38 -7.36
CA SER A 21 1.46 10.28 -7.46
C SER A 21 0.36 10.59 -8.48
N GLN A 22 -0.12 9.57 -9.18
CA GLN A 22 -1.23 9.68 -10.13
C GLN A 22 -2.31 8.66 -9.82
N ASP A 23 -3.57 9.06 -9.96
CA ASP A 23 -4.72 8.18 -9.73
C ASP A 23 -4.95 7.23 -10.90
N PHE A 24 -5.34 6.00 -10.56
CA PHE A 24 -5.90 5.06 -11.53
C PHE A 24 -7.36 5.43 -11.85
N GLY A 25 -7.62 5.76 -13.11
CA GLY A 25 -8.97 5.78 -13.66
C GLY A 25 -9.51 4.37 -13.95
N GLY A 26 -10.84 4.23 -14.01
CA GLY A 26 -11.48 2.98 -14.48
C GLY A 26 -11.53 1.83 -13.47
N ILE A 27 -11.17 2.09 -12.21
CA ILE A 27 -11.31 1.14 -11.09
C ILE A 27 -12.05 1.81 -9.92
N GLY A 28 -12.90 1.06 -9.23
CA GLY A 28 -13.60 1.51 -8.04
C GLY A 28 -13.42 0.52 -6.90
N PHE A 29 -13.65 0.98 -5.67
CA PHE A 29 -13.51 0.19 -4.45
C PHE A 29 -14.68 0.46 -3.51
N ALA A 30 -15.12 -0.59 -2.84
CA ALA A 30 -16.09 -0.53 -1.75
C ALA A 30 -15.50 -1.16 -0.47
N PRO A 31 -16.04 -0.83 0.71
CA PRO A 31 -15.67 -1.52 1.94
C PRO A 31 -15.77 -3.04 1.79
N ARG A 32 -14.76 -3.76 2.31
CA ARG A 32 -14.61 -5.23 2.25
C ARG A 32 -14.21 -5.82 0.89
N ASP A 33 -13.91 -4.99 -0.10
CA ASP A 33 -13.34 -5.49 -1.35
C ASP A 33 -11.99 -6.17 -1.14
N ARG A 34 -11.73 -7.21 -1.96
CA ARG A 34 -10.45 -7.90 -2.00
C ARG A 34 -9.61 -7.31 -3.12
N VAL A 35 -8.59 -6.55 -2.77
CA VAL A 35 -7.71 -5.88 -3.73
C VAL A 35 -6.36 -6.58 -3.79
N ALA A 36 -5.86 -6.82 -4.99
CA ALA A 36 -4.50 -7.24 -5.23
C ALA A 36 -3.70 -6.09 -5.82
N LEU A 37 -2.53 -5.86 -5.24
CA LEU A 37 -1.56 -4.85 -5.68
C LEU A 37 -0.33 -5.58 -6.18
N THR A 38 0.28 -5.10 -7.25
CA THR A 38 1.54 -5.64 -7.77
C THR A 38 2.38 -4.53 -8.36
N VAL A 39 3.64 -4.47 -7.98
CA VAL A 39 4.66 -3.61 -8.59
C VAL A 39 5.80 -4.46 -9.12
N SER A 40 6.44 -3.99 -10.19
CA SER A 40 7.59 -4.65 -10.81
C SER A 40 8.60 -3.59 -11.21
N ALA A 41 9.74 -3.56 -10.51
CA ALA A 41 10.87 -2.70 -10.87
C ALA A 41 11.46 -3.10 -12.23
N SER A 42 11.51 -4.40 -12.55
CA SER A 42 12.07 -4.92 -13.81
C SER A 42 11.30 -4.49 -15.05
N THR A 43 9.96 -4.40 -14.97
CA THR A 43 9.11 -3.95 -16.09
C THR A 43 8.69 -2.50 -15.98
N GLY A 44 9.05 -1.83 -14.88
CA GLY A 44 8.55 -0.52 -14.49
C GLY A 44 7.03 -0.44 -14.56
N ALA A 45 6.34 -1.15 -13.68
CA ALA A 45 4.88 -1.17 -13.72
C ALA A 45 4.23 -1.34 -12.35
N ALA A 46 3.05 -0.74 -12.20
CA ALA A 46 2.13 -0.95 -11.10
C ALA A 46 0.78 -1.45 -11.62
N ALA A 47 0.16 -2.38 -10.91
CA ALA A 47 -1.16 -2.89 -11.23
C ALA A 47 -2.02 -3.02 -9.98
N ILE A 48 -3.31 -2.69 -10.14
CA ILE A 48 -4.32 -2.89 -9.12
C ILE A 48 -5.43 -3.74 -9.72
N THR A 49 -5.78 -4.83 -9.04
CA THR A 49 -6.92 -5.67 -9.38
C THR A 49 -7.89 -5.69 -8.21
N ASN A 50 -9.08 -5.15 -8.39
CA ASN A 50 -10.19 -5.38 -7.47
C ASN A 50 -10.81 -6.75 -7.80
N ARG A 51 -10.44 -7.77 -7.01
CA ARG A 51 -10.89 -9.15 -7.22
C ARG A 51 -12.38 -9.34 -6.93
N SER A 52 -12.99 -8.46 -6.13
CA SER A 52 -14.43 -8.51 -5.87
C SER A 52 -15.24 -8.12 -7.10
N THR A 53 -14.75 -7.17 -7.90
CA THR A 53 -15.43 -6.68 -9.11
C THR A 53 -14.86 -7.27 -10.40
N GLY A 54 -13.73 -7.97 -10.32
CA GLY A 54 -12.99 -8.49 -11.47
C GLY A 54 -12.28 -7.42 -12.30
N ARG A 55 -12.28 -6.15 -11.86
CA ARG A 55 -11.66 -5.04 -12.59
C ARG A 55 -10.17 -4.94 -12.28
N SER A 56 -9.37 -4.71 -13.32
CA SER A 56 -7.93 -4.53 -13.22
C SER A 56 -7.47 -3.33 -14.03
N VAL A 57 -6.53 -2.58 -13.48
CA VAL A 57 -5.86 -1.45 -14.11
C VAL A 57 -4.35 -1.61 -13.95
N ARG A 58 -3.58 -1.07 -14.90
CA ARG A 58 -2.11 -1.15 -14.92
C ARG A 58 -1.55 0.15 -15.47
N ALA A 59 -0.48 0.64 -14.85
CA ALA A 59 0.31 1.76 -15.30
C ALA A 59 1.73 1.26 -15.64
N ALA A 60 2.24 1.71 -16.79
CA ALA A 60 3.67 1.71 -17.03
C ALA A 60 4.26 2.93 -16.32
N LEU A 61 5.33 2.70 -15.57
CA LEU A 61 6.01 3.71 -14.77
C LEU A 61 7.43 3.88 -15.31
N SER A 62 7.82 5.12 -15.50
CA SER A 62 9.17 5.51 -15.89
C SER A 62 9.54 6.78 -15.14
N SER A 63 10.76 6.85 -14.63
CA SER A 63 11.29 8.05 -13.99
C SER A 63 12.77 8.22 -14.33
N GLY A 64 13.28 9.44 -14.16
CA GLY A 64 14.71 9.72 -14.22
C GLY A 64 15.47 9.21 -12.99
N ALA A 65 14.77 8.89 -11.90
CA ALA A 65 15.36 8.34 -10.69
C ALA A 65 15.38 6.81 -10.72
N ALA A 66 16.58 6.22 -10.63
CA ALA A 66 16.74 4.76 -10.59
C ALA A 66 16.40 4.20 -9.20
N LEU A 67 15.71 3.06 -9.17
CA LEU A 67 15.48 2.31 -7.93
C LEU A 67 16.73 1.50 -7.55
N CYS A 68 17.06 1.47 -6.27
CA CYS A 68 18.09 0.57 -5.74
C CYS A 68 17.61 -0.88 -5.65
N ALA A 69 16.28 -1.10 -5.62
CA ALA A 69 15.64 -2.41 -5.47
C ALA A 69 16.11 -3.20 -4.23
N GLN A 70 16.40 -2.49 -3.14
CA GLN A 70 16.88 -3.07 -1.88
C GLN A 70 15.73 -3.35 -0.90
N ASP A 71 14.64 -2.60 -1.03
CA ASP A 71 13.50 -2.66 -0.12
C ASP A 71 12.26 -3.21 -0.81
N ALA A 72 11.47 -3.98 -0.05
CA ALA A 72 10.15 -4.42 -0.44
C ALA A 72 9.23 -4.38 0.78
N GLU A 73 8.14 -3.62 0.67
CA GLU A 73 7.35 -3.23 1.83
C GLU A 73 5.84 -3.40 1.63
N TRP A 74 5.15 -3.66 2.73
CA TRP A 74 3.69 -3.65 2.84
C TRP A 74 3.32 -2.66 3.92
N PHE A 75 2.91 -1.48 3.50
CA PHE A 75 2.81 -0.34 4.39
C PHE A 75 1.39 0.23 4.41
N LEU A 76 1.09 0.90 5.51
CA LEU A 76 -0.03 1.81 5.65
C LEU A 76 0.58 3.19 5.95
N GLU A 77 0.11 4.21 5.24
CA GLU A 77 0.66 5.56 5.34
C GLU A 77 -0.38 6.52 5.89
N ASP A 78 0.06 7.36 6.84
CA ASP A 78 -0.61 8.61 7.18
C ASP A 78 -0.07 9.69 6.22
N PHE A 79 -0.75 9.87 5.09
CA PHE A 79 -0.23 10.66 3.99
C PHE A 79 -0.49 12.16 4.15
N SER A 80 0.29 12.99 3.44
CA SER A 80 0.11 14.45 3.42
C SER A 80 -0.58 14.93 2.14
N ALA A 81 -1.46 15.92 2.29
CA ALA A 81 -2.05 16.70 1.19
C ALA A 81 -1.75 18.20 1.41
N GLY A 82 -0.47 18.51 1.69
CA GLY A 82 0.01 19.82 2.14
C GLY A 82 0.27 19.82 3.65
N GLU A 83 -0.65 19.23 4.40
CA GLU A 83 -0.52 18.85 5.80
C GLU A 83 -0.93 17.37 5.94
N LEU A 84 -0.56 16.71 7.04
CA LEU A 84 -1.07 15.37 7.34
C LEU A 84 -2.60 15.39 7.33
N VAL A 85 -3.19 14.40 6.65
CA VAL A 85 -4.65 14.25 6.65
C VAL A 85 -5.12 13.75 8.01
N PRO A 86 -6.39 13.94 8.40
CA PRO A 86 -6.95 13.27 9.57
C PRO A 86 -6.77 11.75 9.46
N PHE A 87 -6.04 11.17 10.41
CA PHE A 87 -5.75 9.75 10.41
C PHE A 87 -7.00 8.95 10.80
N ALA A 88 -7.51 8.20 9.83
CA ALA A 88 -8.80 7.57 9.94
C ALA A 88 -8.73 6.20 10.63
N ASP A 89 -9.73 5.87 11.45
CA ASP A 89 -9.91 4.50 11.96
C ASP A 89 -10.27 3.55 10.81
N PHE A 90 -9.26 2.84 10.32
CA PHE A 90 -9.40 1.82 9.28
C PHE A 90 -9.71 0.43 9.83
N GLY A 91 -9.86 0.29 11.15
CA GLY A 91 -10.06 -0.98 11.85
C GLY A 91 -8.88 -1.92 11.67
N THR A 92 -8.90 -2.74 10.62
CA THR A 92 -7.82 -3.70 10.33
C THR A 92 -7.64 -3.86 8.83
N VAL A 93 -6.41 -3.65 8.37
CA VAL A 93 -5.94 -3.98 7.03
C VAL A 93 -5.11 -5.25 7.10
N ARG A 94 -5.38 -6.20 6.20
CA ARG A 94 -4.58 -7.42 6.06
C ARG A 94 -4.05 -7.54 4.64
N PHE A 95 -2.74 -7.43 4.50
CA PHE A 95 -2.03 -7.89 3.31
C PHE A 95 -1.94 -9.42 3.39
N ALA A 96 -2.63 -10.11 2.50
CA ALA A 96 -2.61 -11.57 2.40
C ALA A 96 -1.92 -12.01 1.11
N GLY A 97 -1.15 -13.09 1.18
CA GLY A 97 -0.31 -13.52 0.05
C GLY A 97 0.84 -12.55 -0.22
N ALA A 98 1.28 -11.84 0.82
CA ALA A 98 2.41 -10.91 0.80
C ALA A 98 3.69 -11.67 0.41
N ARG A 99 4.33 -11.22 -0.67
CA ARG A 99 5.55 -11.81 -1.22
C ARG A 99 6.30 -10.80 -2.07
N ALA A 100 7.62 -10.74 -1.93
CA ALA A 100 8.53 -10.06 -2.83
C ALA A 100 9.40 -11.08 -3.59
N THR A 101 9.99 -10.64 -4.69
CA THR A 101 10.96 -11.41 -5.47
C THR A 101 12.23 -10.59 -5.58
N ASP A 102 13.35 -11.13 -5.12
CA ASP A 102 14.64 -10.45 -5.19
C ASP A 102 15.27 -10.51 -6.58
N ALA A 103 16.42 -9.86 -6.75
CA ALA A 103 17.17 -9.83 -8.02
C ALA A 103 17.67 -11.21 -8.46
N ALA A 104 17.83 -12.17 -7.54
CA ALA A 104 18.19 -13.55 -7.85
C ALA A 104 16.97 -14.43 -8.20
N GLY A 105 15.75 -13.88 -8.10
CA GLY A 105 14.50 -14.57 -8.35
C GLY A 105 13.96 -15.33 -7.13
N ALA A 106 14.61 -15.24 -5.97
CA ALA A 106 14.14 -15.87 -4.75
C ALA A 106 12.89 -15.15 -4.22
N ARG A 107 11.97 -15.94 -3.67
CA ARG A 107 10.70 -15.44 -3.12
C ARG A 107 10.85 -15.29 -1.63
N VAL A 108 10.61 -14.08 -1.13
CA VAL A 108 10.65 -13.75 0.30
C VAL A 108 9.28 -13.25 0.76
N GLY A 109 8.94 -13.57 2.01
CA GLY A 109 7.72 -13.10 2.68
C GLY A 109 8.05 -12.16 3.84
N PRO A 110 7.05 -11.57 4.50
CA PRO A 110 7.28 -10.52 5.50
C PRO A 110 7.64 -11.05 6.90
N ALA A 111 7.91 -12.34 7.09
CA ALA A 111 8.08 -12.90 8.44
C ALA A 111 9.22 -12.25 9.23
N ASP A 112 10.33 -11.96 8.55
CA ASP A 112 11.55 -11.39 9.12
C ASP A 112 11.71 -9.90 8.78
N ALA A 113 10.63 -9.24 8.35
CA ALA A 113 10.68 -7.83 7.97
C ALA A 113 10.78 -6.91 9.19
N ASP A 114 11.50 -5.80 9.03
CA ASP A 114 11.46 -4.71 9.99
C ASP A 114 10.03 -4.14 10.09
N THR A 115 9.67 -3.73 11.30
CA THR A 115 8.34 -3.18 11.59
C THR A 115 8.46 -1.70 11.91
N VAL A 116 7.76 -0.86 11.15
CA VAL A 116 7.63 0.58 11.40
C VAL A 116 6.18 0.88 11.79
N VAL A 117 5.99 1.59 12.90
CA VAL A 117 4.65 1.95 13.42
C VAL A 117 4.38 3.44 13.28
N ILE A 118 3.11 3.80 13.13
CA ILE A 118 2.69 5.19 13.11
C ILE A 118 2.56 5.69 14.55
N VAL A 119 3.13 6.87 14.79
CA VAL A 119 3.08 7.58 16.07
C VAL A 119 2.43 8.93 15.84
N GLN A 120 1.35 9.21 16.56
CA GLN A 120 0.68 10.51 16.59
C GLN A 120 0.70 11.06 18.01
N GLU A 121 1.07 12.34 18.17
CA GLU A 121 1.13 13.01 19.49
C GLU A 121 1.89 12.22 20.57
N GLY A 122 2.97 11.52 20.16
CA GLY A 122 3.79 10.69 21.05
C GLY A 122 3.18 9.34 21.44
N ARG A 123 2.06 8.93 20.82
CA ARG A 123 1.42 7.63 21.03
C ARG A 123 1.47 6.77 19.77
N VAL A 124 1.73 5.47 19.96
CA VAL A 124 1.62 4.50 18.87
C VAL A 124 0.13 4.28 18.56
N VAL A 125 -0.26 4.47 17.29
CA VAL A 125 -1.66 4.36 16.83
C VAL A 125 -1.90 3.15 15.91
N THR A 126 -0.83 2.40 15.57
CA THR A 126 -0.94 1.16 14.79
C THR A 126 -0.27 -0.03 15.46
N GLY A 127 -0.97 -1.15 15.52
CA GLY A 127 -0.42 -2.46 15.89
C GLY A 127 -0.16 -3.33 14.65
N MET A 128 0.94 -4.07 14.65
CA MET A 128 1.33 -4.93 13.52
C MET A 128 1.55 -6.37 13.95
N ARG A 129 1.20 -7.31 13.06
CA ARG A 129 1.54 -8.74 13.19
C ARG A 129 1.99 -9.29 11.85
N LEU A 130 3.20 -9.84 11.85
CA LEU A 130 3.81 -10.48 10.68
C LEU A 130 3.55 -11.99 10.70
N GLY A 131 3.55 -12.58 9.50
CA GLY A 131 3.53 -14.02 9.29
C GLY A 131 4.18 -14.34 7.95
N ALA A 132 4.41 -15.62 7.66
CA ALA A 132 5.15 -16.07 6.47
C ALA A 132 4.69 -15.46 5.13
N SER A 133 3.40 -15.16 4.99
CA SER A 133 2.83 -14.53 3.79
C SER A 133 1.73 -13.51 4.11
N SER A 134 1.79 -12.90 5.30
CA SER A 134 0.79 -11.90 5.68
C SER A 134 1.33 -10.81 6.58
N VAL A 135 0.85 -9.59 6.37
CA VAL A 135 0.99 -8.45 7.28
C VAL A 135 -0.41 -8.05 7.73
N VAL A 136 -0.64 -7.99 9.04
CA VAL A 136 -1.89 -7.49 9.62
C VAL A 136 -1.56 -6.19 10.34
N VAL A 137 -2.22 -5.10 9.93
CA VAL A 137 -2.12 -3.77 10.54
C VAL A 137 -3.47 -3.44 11.16
N LYS A 138 -3.47 -3.08 12.44
CA LYS A 138 -4.67 -2.72 13.20
C LYS A 138 -4.55 -1.28 13.70
N TYR A 139 -5.62 -0.51 13.57
CA TYR A 139 -5.75 0.77 14.25
C TYR A 139 -5.98 0.55 15.75
N ILE A 140 -5.20 1.22 16.59
CA ILE A 140 -5.22 1.03 18.06
C ILE A 140 -5.24 2.33 18.87
N GLY A 141 -5.37 3.50 18.23
CA GLY A 141 -5.29 4.78 18.95
C GLY A 141 -5.99 5.92 18.25
#